data_AF-A0A3D1IEL3-F1
#
_entry.id   AF-A0A3D1IEL3-F1
#
_cell.length_a   1.000
_cell.length_b   1.000
_cell.length_c   1.000
_cell.angle_alpha   90.00
_cell.angle_beta   90.00
_cell.angle_gamma   90.00
#
_symmetry.space_group_name_H-M   'P 1'
#
loop_
_entity.id
_entity.type
_entity.pdbx_description
1 polymer ?
#
loop_
_entity_poly.entity_id
_entity_poly.type
_entity_poly.pdbx_seq_one_letter_code
_entity_poly.pdbx_strand_id
1 'polypeptide(L)'
;GRLTTIDFSLDFIETYTFWSGVVGGLFLMLGYFGCDQSQVQRYLTAQSVDAGRRSLMMSAFWKIPLQALILLTGVLVFVFYLFHEPPMLFNAAHDSEIRAGARGTEFAELETRFHIAFEDRRDAADQMMAARRSGAAAAITDTRERFVDSQARVAEVRTGAVDLVREVSGDTAYTDVNYVFPTFITTQLPVGLVGLLIAAVLAAAMSSIAAELNALSATSVMDFYRRRFKPDATDRHYLFVSKVCTAFWGVFATGFALYAANLGSLIEVVNRVGSYFYGSLLGVFVLAIAVPRATANGAFWGLLAGMAVVGLVEATSEISFIWYNVVGALAVVAVGLILSFLTPSSVEAS
;
A
#
# COMPACT_ATOMS: atom_id res chain seq x y z
N GLY A 1 -10.05 23.13 4.36
CA GLY A 1 -9.45 21.84 4.77
C GLY A 1 -8.44 21.28 3.77
N ARG A 2 -7.44 22.03 3.31
CA ARG A 2 -6.26 21.50 2.59
C ARG A 2 -4.95 22.23 2.97
N LEU A 3 -4.94 22.96 4.09
CA LEU A 3 -3.82 23.78 4.57
C LEU A 3 -3.28 23.30 5.93
N THR A 4 -3.94 22.33 6.58
CA THR A 4 -3.40 21.61 7.72
C THR A 4 -2.48 20.52 7.18
N THR A 5 -1.19 20.81 7.14
CA THR A 5 -0.16 19.91 6.60
C THR A 5 0.03 18.66 7.45
N ILE A 6 -0.33 18.73 8.73
CA ILE A 6 -0.31 17.61 9.68
C ILE A 6 -1.57 17.70 10.52
N ASP A 7 -2.38 16.64 10.52
CA ASP A 7 -3.55 16.53 11.39
C ASP A 7 -3.16 15.85 12.71
N PHE A 8 -3.29 16.55 13.83
CA PHE A 8 -3.02 16.03 15.18
C PHE A 8 -4.31 15.56 15.89
N SER A 9 -5.45 15.56 15.21
CA SER A 9 -6.70 15.03 15.73
C SER A 9 -6.54 13.56 16.10
N LEU A 10 -7.16 13.17 17.21
CA LEU A 10 -7.20 11.79 17.68
C LEU A 10 -8.45 11.11 17.11
N ASP A 11 -8.59 11.20 15.79
CA ASP A 11 -9.67 10.60 15.02
C ASP A 11 -9.24 9.20 14.54
N PHE A 12 -10.05 8.20 14.88
CA PHE A 12 -9.81 6.81 14.50
C PHE A 12 -10.41 6.45 13.14
N ILE A 13 -11.28 7.30 12.60
CA ILE A 13 -11.92 7.15 11.29
C ILE A 13 -11.01 7.73 10.20
N GLU A 14 -10.42 8.90 10.47
CA GLU A 14 -9.47 9.53 9.54
C GLU A 14 -8.20 8.67 9.40
N THR A 15 -7.87 8.31 8.16
CA THR A 15 -6.81 7.33 7.89
C THR A 15 -5.42 7.94 8.05
N TYR A 16 -5.26 9.23 7.74
CA TYR A 16 -3.95 9.88 7.68
C TYR A 16 -3.83 11.02 8.70
N THR A 17 -3.81 10.66 9.97
CA THR A 17 -3.47 11.55 11.09
C THR A 17 -2.03 11.33 11.59
N PHE A 18 -1.49 12.27 12.36
CA PHE A 18 -0.20 12.11 13.04
C PHE A 18 -0.20 10.85 13.93
N TRP A 19 -1.29 10.60 14.66
CA TRP A 19 -1.38 9.47 15.58
C TRP A 19 -1.54 8.12 14.88
N SER A 20 -2.35 8.05 13.82
CA SER A 20 -2.45 6.82 13.01
C SER A 20 -1.10 6.47 12.39
N GLY A 21 -0.38 7.46 11.85
CA GLY A 21 0.96 7.26 11.30
C GLY A 21 2.01 6.84 12.34
N VAL A 22 2.04 7.49 13.50
CA VAL A 22 3.03 7.18 14.55
C VAL A 22 2.70 5.88 15.28
N VAL A 23 1.45 5.68 15.70
CA VAL A 23 1.07 4.52 16.53
C VAL A 23 0.72 3.33 15.66
N GLY A 24 -0.26 3.46 14.76
CA GLY A 24 -0.67 2.36 13.89
C GLY A 24 0.43 1.97 12.91
N GLY A 25 1.12 2.96 12.35
CA GLY A 25 2.31 2.72 11.52
C GLY A 25 3.44 2.03 12.28
N LEU A 26 3.68 2.36 13.56
CA LEU A 26 4.67 1.65 14.38
C LEU A 26 4.31 0.17 14.55
N PHE A 27 3.06 -0.15 14.90
CA PHE A 27 2.63 -1.54 15.05
C PHE A 27 2.73 -2.32 13.74
N LEU A 28 2.33 -1.70 12.61
CA LEU A 28 2.50 -2.28 11.29
C LEU A 28 3.98 -2.58 10.99
N MET A 29 4.88 -1.62 11.24
CA MET A 29 6.31 -1.78 10.97
C MET A 29 6.97 -2.79 11.93
N LEU A 30 6.54 -2.86 13.18
CA LEU A 30 7.00 -3.89 14.13
C LEU A 30 6.59 -5.29 13.67
N GLY A 31 5.34 -5.47 13.24
CA GLY A 31 4.88 -6.73 12.66
C GLY A 31 5.65 -7.09 11.39
N TYR A 32 5.80 -6.13 10.47
CA TYR A 32 6.50 -6.35 9.20
C TYR A 32 7.99 -6.69 9.39
N PHE A 33 8.76 -5.90 10.14
CA PHE A 33 10.20 -6.16 10.28
C PHE A 33 10.53 -7.24 11.32
N GLY A 34 9.68 -7.40 12.33
CA GLY A 34 9.93 -8.31 13.45
C GLY A 34 9.34 -9.70 13.27
N CYS A 35 8.24 -9.84 12.53
CA CYS A 35 7.47 -11.08 12.48
C CYS A 35 7.32 -11.66 11.05
N ASP A 36 7.55 -10.86 10.00
CA ASP A 36 7.45 -11.34 8.63
C ASP A 36 8.65 -12.21 8.25
N GLN A 37 8.36 -13.41 7.76
CA GLN A 37 9.38 -14.35 7.31
C GLN A 37 10.29 -13.80 6.21
N SER A 38 9.76 -13.00 5.28
CA SER A 38 10.54 -12.41 4.19
C SER A 38 11.64 -11.46 4.71
N GLN A 39 11.39 -10.82 5.86
CA GLN A 39 12.38 -10.01 6.57
C GLN A 39 13.27 -10.86 7.47
N VAL A 40 12.68 -11.82 8.20
CA VAL A 40 13.40 -12.71 9.13
C VAL A 40 14.54 -13.45 8.48
N GLN A 41 14.30 -13.98 7.29
CA GLN A 41 15.30 -14.72 6.54
C GLN A 41 16.54 -13.87 6.19
N ARG A 42 16.38 -12.55 6.00
CA ARG A 42 17.49 -11.65 5.63
C ARG A 42 18.50 -11.47 6.76
N TYR A 43 18.05 -11.48 8.02
CA TYR A 43 18.98 -11.36 9.16
C TYR A 43 19.45 -12.71 9.68
N LEU A 44 18.72 -13.81 9.48
CA LEU A 44 19.20 -15.17 9.79
C LEU A 44 20.35 -15.62 8.88
N THR A 45 20.46 -15.05 7.69
CA THR A 45 21.58 -15.29 6.77
C THR A 45 22.78 -14.38 7.02
N ALA A 46 22.69 -13.46 7.99
CA ALA A 46 23.81 -12.61 8.36
C ALA A 46 24.90 -13.41 9.09
N GLN A 47 26.16 -13.06 8.84
CA GLN A 47 27.32 -13.76 9.42
C GLN A 47 27.44 -13.62 10.95
N SER A 48 26.77 -12.62 11.54
CA SER A 48 26.73 -12.38 12.97
C SER A 48 25.52 -11.54 13.36
N VAL A 49 25.17 -11.54 14.65
CA VAL A 49 24.09 -10.71 15.21
C VAL A 49 24.34 -9.22 14.92
N ASP A 50 25.58 -8.76 15.06
CA ASP A 50 25.95 -7.37 14.78
C ASP A 50 25.85 -7.02 13.29
N ALA A 51 26.18 -7.95 12.40
CA ALA A 51 25.95 -7.77 10.97
C ALA A 51 24.45 -7.66 10.65
N GLY A 52 23.61 -8.49 11.27
CA GLY A 52 22.15 -8.41 11.15
C GLY A 52 21.59 -7.07 11.64
N ARG A 53 22.03 -6.61 12.82
CA ARG A 53 21.64 -5.29 13.37
C ARG A 53 22.02 -4.14 12.44
N ARG A 54 23.26 -4.14 11.93
CA ARG A 54 23.71 -3.12 10.96
C ARG A 54 22.90 -3.16 9.67
N SER A 55 22.55 -4.35 9.18
CA SER A 55 21.69 -4.50 7.99
C SER A 55 20.31 -3.85 8.20
N LEU A 56 19.68 -4.09 9.36
CA LEU A 56 18.40 -3.46 9.71
C LEU A 56 18.53 -1.93 9.82
N MET A 57 19.58 -1.43 10.46
CA MET A 57 19.83 0.01 10.56
C MET A 57 20.07 0.66 9.19
N MET A 58 20.83 0.00 8.31
CA MET A 58 21.06 0.49 6.93
C MET A 58 19.78 0.53 6.12
N SER A 59 18.92 -0.50 6.27
CA SER A 59 17.59 -0.50 5.66
C SER A 59 16.74 0.67 6.15
N ALA A 60 16.70 0.91 7.47
CA ALA A 60 15.96 2.03 8.04
C ALA A 60 16.52 3.39 7.56
N PHE A 61 17.85 3.54 7.52
CA PHE A 61 18.52 4.76 7.08
C PHE A 61 18.18 5.11 5.63
N TRP A 62 18.21 4.14 4.71
CA TRP A 62 17.89 4.38 3.30
C TRP A 62 16.40 4.55 3.02
N LYS A 63 15.53 3.94 3.83
CA LYS A 63 14.08 4.01 3.63
C LYS A 63 13.53 5.43 3.77
N ILE A 64 14.03 6.21 4.72
CA ILE A 64 13.58 7.60 4.97
C ILE A 64 13.83 8.53 3.76
N PRO A 65 15.07 8.71 3.26
CA PRO A 65 15.32 9.57 2.12
C PRO A 65 14.66 9.04 0.84
N LEU A 66 14.62 7.72 0.64
CA LEU A 66 13.96 7.14 -0.52
C LEU A 66 12.46 7.44 -0.53
N GLN A 67 11.79 7.32 0.61
CA GLN A 67 10.37 7.66 0.73
C GLN A 67 10.14 9.15 0.44
N ALA A 68 11.00 10.04 0.95
CA ALA A 68 10.93 11.46 0.67
C ALA A 68 11.09 11.76 -0.83
N LEU A 69 12.01 11.07 -1.52
CA LEU A 69 12.21 11.21 -2.96
C LEU A 69 11.00 10.72 -3.77
N ILE A 70 10.38 9.60 -3.37
CA ILE A 70 9.17 9.08 -4.03
C ILE A 70 8.01 10.08 -3.88
N LEU A 71 7.77 10.57 -2.67
CA LEU A 71 6.72 11.58 -2.40
C LEU A 71 7.00 12.88 -3.15
N LEU A 72 8.25 13.35 -3.13
CA LEU A 72 8.67 14.53 -3.87
C LEU A 72 8.40 14.36 -5.37
N THR A 73 8.69 13.18 -5.92
CA THR A 73 8.40 12.90 -7.35
C THR A 73 6.91 13.02 -7.64
N GLY A 74 6.03 12.52 -6.76
CA GLY A 74 4.58 12.70 -6.87
C GLY A 74 4.16 14.16 -6.85
N VAL A 75 4.73 14.97 -5.93
CA VAL A 75 4.48 16.42 -5.88
C VAL A 75 4.97 17.10 -7.15
N LEU A 76 6.14 16.73 -7.67
CA LEU A 76 6.68 17.29 -8.91
C LEU A 76 5.82 16.94 -10.12
N VAL A 77 5.32 15.70 -10.23
CA VAL A 77 4.40 15.30 -11.30
C VAL A 77 3.05 16.05 -11.18
N PHE A 78 2.54 16.21 -9.95
CA PHE A 78 1.35 17.03 -9.72
C PHE A 78 1.56 18.49 -10.17
N VAL A 79 2.67 19.11 -9.76
CA VAL A 79 3.03 20.49 -10.15
C VAL A 79 3.25 20.59 -11.66
N PHE A 80 3.85 19.60 -12.28
CA PHE A 80 4.03 19.55 -13.74
C PHE A 80 2.68 19.61 -14.47
N TYR A 81 1.72 18.78 -14.04
CA TYR A 81 0.36 18.79 -14.60
C TYR A 81 -0.47 20.02 -14.20
N LEU A 82 0.05 20.92 -13.36
CA LEU A 82 -0.57 22.23 -13.20
C LEU A 82 -0.38 23.09 -14.46
N PHE A 83 0.69 22.89 -15.22
CA PHE A 83 1.06 23.74 -16.36
C PHE A 83 1.03 23.00 -17.71
N HIS A 84 1.15 21.67 -17.70
CA HIS A 84 1.04 20.82 -18.89
C HIS A 84 -0.25 20.02 -18.83
N GLU A 85 -1.04 20.03 -19.90
CA GLU A 85 -2.33 19.34 -19.93
C GLU A 85 -2.14 17.82 -19.83
N PRO A 86 -2.63 17.18 -18.76
CA PRO A 86 -2.67 15.72 -18.70
C PRO A 86 -3.77 15.18 -19.61
N PRO A 87 -3.72 13.90 -20.00
CA PRO A 87 -4.92 13.26 -20.54
C PRO A 87 -6.06 13.30 -19.52
N MET A 88 -7.30 13.45 -19.99
CA MET A 88 -8.49 13.46 -19.13
C MET A 88 -8.62 12.14 -18.35
N LEU A 89 -8.31 11.01 -19.00
CA LEU A 89 -8.17 9.67 -18.41
C LEU A 89 -6.74 9.16 -18.58
N PHE A 90 -6.09 8.70 -17.50
CA PHE A 90 -4.74 8.14 -17.58
C PHE A 90 -4.72 6.67 -18.05
N ASN A 91 -5.83 5.95 -17.91
CA ASN A 91 -5.95 4.59 -18.44
C ASN A 91 -6.27 4.64 -19.95
N ALA A 92 -5.24 4.43 -20.77
CA ALA A 92 -5.36 4.47 -22.23
C ALA A 92 -6.33 3.40 -22.80
N ALA A 93 -6.53 2.27 -22.12
CA ALA A 93 -7.44 1.23 -22.60
C ALA A 93 -8.89 1.71 -22.55
N HIS A 94 -9.35 2.22 -21.40
CA HIS A 94 -10.72 2.74 -21.28
C HIS A 94 -10.94 4.03 -22.07
N ASP A 95 -9.93 4.89 -22.18
CA ASP A 95 -9.98 6.05 -23.07
C ASP A 95 -10.28 5.61 -24.52
N SER A 96 -9.52 4.63 -25.04
CA SER A 96 -9.73 4.12 -26.39
C SER A 96 -11.08 3.41 -26.58
N GLU A 97 -11.54 2.68 -25.57
CA GLU A 97 -12.81 1.96 -25.56
C GLU A 97 -14.01 2.91 -25.64
N ILE A 98 -14.03 3.96 -24.81
CA ILE A 98 -15.14 4.92 -24.76
C ILE A 98 -15.20 5.76 -26.04
N ARG A 99 -14.03 6.20 -26.54
CA ARG A 99 -13.95 6.92 -27.81
C ARG A 99 -14.54 6.13 -28.98
N ALA A 100 -14.30 4.82 -29.01
CA ALA A 100 -14.83 3.93 -30.04
C ALA A 100 -16.29 3.49 -29.79
N GLY A 101 -16.80 3.69 -28.57
CA GLY A 101 -18.10 3.24 -28.13
C GLY A 101 -19.26 4.19 -28.44
N ALA A 102 -20.47 3.79 -28.04
CA ALA A 102 -21.70 4.55 -28.27
C ALA A 102 -21.75 5.93 -27.58
N ARG A 103 -20.92 6.15 -26.55
CA ARG A 103 -20.83 7.40 -25.78
C ARG A 103 -19.59 8.23 -26.14
N GLY A 104 -18.93 7.94 -27.26
CA GLY A 104 -17.74 8.68 -27.71
C GLY A 104 -18.01 10.17 -27.96
N THR A 105 -19.22 10.55 -28.36
CA THR A 105 -19.59 11.97 -28.55
C THR A 105 -19.68 12.73 -27.22
N GLU A 106 -20.30 12.13 -26.21
CA GLU A 106 -20.36 12.68 -24.85
C GLU A 106 -18.97 12.81 -24.24
N PHE A 107 -18.10 11.81 -24.48
CA PHE A 107 -16.70 11.85 -24.06
C PHE A 107 -15.94 13.00 -24.72
N ALA A 108 -16.11 13.22 -26.03
CA ALA A 108 -15.47 14.32 -26.75
C ALA A 108 -15.95 15.72 -26.27
N GLU A 109 -17.21 15.84 -25.86
CA GLU A 109 -17.73 17.05 -25.22
C GLU A 109 -17.07 17.29 -23.86
N LEU A 110 -16.89 16.24 -23.06
CA LEU A 110 -16.15 16.31 -21.79
C LEU A 110 -14.68 16.71 -22.02
N GLU A 111 -14.02 16.17 -23.03
CA GLU A 111 -12.64 16.57 -23.38
C GLU A 111 -12.54 18.05 -23.73
N THR A 112 -13.50 18.56 -24.50
CA THR A 112 -13.54 19.98 -24.85
C THR A 112 -13.70 20.85 -23.59
N ARG A 113 -14.62 20.46 -22.68
CA ARG A 113 -14.79 21.13 -21.39
C ARG A 113 -13.55 21.03 -20.51
N PHE A 114 -12.87 19.89 -20.54
CA PHE A 114 -11.66 19.64 -19.78
C PHE A 114 -10.53 20.57 -20.23
N HIS A 115 -10.31 20.67 -21.53
CA HIS A 115 -9.31 21.55 -22.13
C HIS A 115 -9.56 23.02 -21.75
N ILE A 116 -10.80 23.50 -21.89
CA ILE A 116 -11.16 24.88 -21.50
C ILE A 116 -10.92 25.12 -20.00
N ALA A 117 -11.37 24.21 -19.13
CA ALA A 117 -11.18 24.33 -17.69
C ALA A 117 -9.70 24.27 -17.30
N PHE A 118 -8.89 23.48 -18.02
CA PHE A 118 -7.46 23.38 -17.82
C PHE A 118 -6.74 24.68 -18.19
N GLU A 119 -7.05 25.25 -19.36
CA GLU A 119 -6.49 26.53 -19.83
C GLU A 119 -6.81 27.66 -18.85
N ASP A 120 -8.07 27.80 -18.42
CA ASP A 120 -8.49 28.75 -17.38
C ASP A 120 -7.64 28.62 -16.10
N ARG A 121 -7.40 27.38 -15.68
CA ARG A 121 -6.62 27.08 -14.48
C ARG A 121 -5.15 27.41 -14.64
N ARG A 122 -4.58 27.12 -15.81
CA ARG A 122 -3.18 27.46 -16.13
C ARG A 122 -3.00 28.98 -16.14
N ASP A 123 -3.90 29.70 -16.79
CA ASP A 123 -3.88 31.16 -16.85
C ASP A 123 -4.01 31.80 -15.46
N ALA A 124 -4.91 31.27 -14.61
CA ALA A 124 -5.04 31.70 -13.23
C ALA A 124 -3.76 31.44 -12.42
N ALA A 125 -3.09 30.30 -12.64
CA ALA A 125 -1.82 29.98 -11.99
C ALA A 125 -0.69 30.95 -12.41
N ASP A 126 -0.59 31.27 -13.69
CA ASP A 126 0.40 32.21 -14.22
C ASP A 126 0.16 33.63 -13.70
N GLN A 127 -1.09 34.08 -13.67
CA GLN A 127 -1.47 35.37 -13.09
C GLN A 127 -1.18 35.43 -11.58
N MET A 128 -1.41 34.33 -10.85
CA MET A 128 -1.07 34.24 -9.42
C MET A 128 0.44 34.34 -9.18
N MET A 129 1.25 33.71 -10.05
CA MET A 129 2.71 33.82 -9.98
C MET A 129 3.20 35.24 -10.30
N ALA A 130 2.59 35.91 -11.28
CA ALA A 130 2.89 37.31 -11.59
C ALA A 130 2.49 38.26 -10.45
N ALA A 131 1.31 38.09 -9.86
CA ALA A 131 0.81 38.87 -8.73
C ALA A 131 1.69 38.70 -7.48
N ARG A 132 2.20 37.49 -7.23
CA ARG A 132 3.16 37.23 -6.15
C ARG A 132 4.49 37.95 -6.36
N ARG A 133 5.00 38.00 -7.58
CA ARG A 133 6.24 38.72 -7.91
C ARG A 133 6.09 40.23 -7.78
N SER A 134 4.92 40.79 -8.11
CA SER A 134 4.66 42.22 -7.98
C SER A 134 4.28 42.67 -6.56
N GLY A 135 4.00 41.74 -5.65
CA GLY A 135 3.62 42.03 -4.26
C GLY A 135 2.21 42.64 -4.11
N ALA A 136 1.37 42.57 -5.14
CA ALA A 136 0.03 43.16 -5.14
C ALA A 136 -0.96 42.27 -4.36
N ALA A 137 -1.12 42.53 -3.05
CA ALA A 137 -1.93 41.71 -2.14
C ALA A 137 -3.36 41.44 -2.64
N ALA A 138 -4.06 42.44 -3.18
CA ALA A 138 -5.41 42.28 -3.72
C ALA A 138 -5.45 41.36 -4.96
N ALA A 139 -4.47 41.49 -5.86
CA ALA A 139 -4.36 40.64 -7.04
C ALA A 139 -3.99 39.19 -6.68
N ILE A 140 -3.21 38.99 -5.62
CA ILE A 140 -2.89 37.64 -5.11
C ILE A 140 -4.17 36.93 -4.62
N THR A 141 -5.06 37.63 -3.94
CA THR A 141 -6.32 37.04 -3.45
C THR A 141 -7.26 36.69 -4.60
N ASP A 142 -7.51 37.62 -5.54
CA ASP A 142 -8.39 37.41 -6.70
C ASP A 142 -7.88 36.27 -7.60
N THR A 143 -6.58 36.27 -7.95
CA THR A 143 -5.99 35.19 -8.76
C THR A 143 -6.01 33.83 -8.06
N ARG A 144 -5.86 33.81 -6.74
CA ARG A 144 -6.01 32.57 -5.95
C ARG A 144 -7.44 32.03 -5.99
N GLU A 145 -8.45 32.89 -5.89
CA GLU A 145 -9.86 32.47 -5.97
C GLU A 145 -10.17 31.89 -7.35
N ARG A 146 -9.73 32.55 -8.42
CA ARG A 146 -9.87 32.03 -9.80
C ARG A 146 -9.16 30.70 -9.99
N PHE A 147 -7.98 30.51 -9.42
CA PHE A 147 -7.27 29.24 -9.48
C PHE A 147 -8.04 28.12 -8.77
N VAL A 148 -8.61 28.40 -7.59
CA VAL A 148 -9.41 27.41 -6.83
C VAL A 148 -10.67 27.03 -7.60
N ASP A 149 -11.37 28.01 -8.16
CA ASP A 149 -12.60 27.81 -8.94
C ASP A 149 -12.37 27.02 -10.24
N SER A 150 -11.35 27.40 -11.02
CA SER A 150 -10.93 26.64 -12.22
C SER A 150 -10.43 25.23 -11.88
N GLN A 151 -9.70 25.04 -10.78
CA GLN A 151 -9.32 23.71 -10.30
C GLN A 151 -10.52 22.85 -9.91
N ALA A 152 -11.58 23.43 -9.36
CA ALA A 152 -12.82 22.72 -9.08
C ALA A 152 -13.50 22.27 -10.39
N ARG A 153 -13.55 23.11 -11.43
CA ARG A 153 -14.08 22.74 -12.74
C ARG A 153 -13.31 21.60 -13.41
N VAL A 154 -11.97 21.64 -13.36
CA VAL A 154 -11.13 20.53 -13.87
C VAL A 154 -11.46 19.22 -13.16
N ALA A 155 -11.62 19.26 -11.84
CA ALA A 155 -11.98 18.08 -11.04
C ALA A 155 -13.39 17.57 -11.32
N GLU A 156 -14.35 18.47 -11.55
CA GLU A 156 -15.73 18.13 -11.91
C GLU A 156 -15.79 17.40 -13.26
N VAL A 157 -15.17 17.96 -14.30
CA VAL A 157 -15.16 17.35 -15.64
C VAL A 157 -14.46 15.99 -15.61
N ARG A 158 -13.34 15.89 -14.88
CA ARG A 158 -12.64 14.61 -14.69
C ARG A 158 -13.51 13.58 -13.96
N THR A 159 -14.26 13.99 -12.93
CA THR A 159 -15.22 13.11 -12.23
C THR A 159 -16.26 12.58 -13.22
N GLY A 160 -16.83 13.45 -14.06
CA GLY A 160 -17.77 13.02 -15.11
C GLY A 160 -17.18 12.02 -16.10
N ALA A 161 -15.91 12.19 -16.50
CA ALA A 161 -15.22 11.23 -17.37
C ALA A 161 -14.99 9.87 -16.68
N VAL A 162 -14.65 9.87 -15.40
CA VAL A 162 -14.49 8.64 -14.60
C VAL A 162 -15.83 7.94 -14.43
N ASP A 163 -16.91 8.68 -14.14
CA ASP A 163 -18.25 8.11 -14.00
C ASP A 163 -18.76 7.53 -15.33
N LEU A 164 -18.47 8.19 -16.45
CA LEU A 164 -18.74 7.66 -17.78
C LEU A 164 -18.03 6.31 -18.01
N VAL A 165 -16.77 6.14 -17.56
CA VAL A 165 -16.08 4.85 -17.61
C VAL A 165 -16.80 3.80 -16.76
N ARG A 166 -17.21 4.15 -15.54
CA ARG A 166 -17.94 3.22 -14.64
C ARG A 166 -19.24 2.74 -15.27
N GLU A 167 -19.97 3.65 -15.92
CA GLU A 167 -21.24 3.34 -16.58
C GLU A 167 -21.06 2.47 -17.84
N VAL A 168 -20.00 2.69 -18.63
CA VAL A 168 -19.73 1.93 -19.86
C VAL A 168 -19.14 0.55 -19.56
N SER A 169 -18.17 0.48 -18.64
CA SER A 169 -17.45 -0.75 -18.31
C SER A 169 -18.20 -1.64 -17.30
N GLY A 170 -19.11 -1.06 -16.51
CA GLY A 170 -19.74 -1.71 -15.36
C GLY A 170 -18.82 -1.83 -14.14
N ASP A 171 -17.57 -1.35 -14.21
CA ASP A 171 -16.63 -1.33 -13.09
C ASP A 171 -16.89 -0.10 -12.20
N THR A 172 -17.73 -0.26 -11.19
CA THR A 172 -18.06 0.82 -10.25
C THR A 172 -16.89 1.25 -9.36
N ALA A 173 -15.85 0.41 -9.23
CA ALA A 173 -14.65 0.71 -8.45
C ALA A 173 -13.55 1.41 -9.26
N TYR A 174 -13.80 1.69 -10.54
CA TYR A 174 -12.80 2.25 -11.44
C TYR A 174 -12.14 3.53 -10.90
N THR A 175 -10.81 3.54 -11.01
CA THR A 175 -9.92 4.66 -10.76
C THR A 175 -8.66 4.50 -11.61
N ASP A 176 -8.09 5.61 -12.07
CA ASP A 176 -6.91 5.63 -12.94
C ASP A 176 -5.65 6.18 -12.25
N VAL A 177 -5.69 6.37 -10.92
CA VAL A 177 -4.58 6.94 -10.13
C VAL A 177 -3.29 6.14 -10.30
N ASN A 178 -3.39 4.82 -10.45
CA ASN A 178 -2.24 3.93 -10.66
C ASN A 178 -1.51 4.16 -12.01
N TYR A 179 -2.16 4.83 -12.97
CA TYR A 179 -1.64 5.06 -14.32
C TYR A 179 -0.94 6.42 -14.49
N VAL A 180 -1.06 7.33 -13.52
CA VAL A 180 -0.47 8.69 -13.59
C VAL A 180 1.04 8.65 -13.84
N PHE A 181 1.78 7.86 -13.05
CA PHE A 181 3.22 7.72 -13.17
C PHE A 181 3.65 6.99 -14.46
N PRO A 182 3.08 5.82 -14.80
CA PRO A 182 3.35 5.17 -16.09
C PRO A 182 3.14 6.11 -17.29
N THR A 183 2.04 6.86 -17.30
CA THR A 183 1.74 7.81 -18.38
C THR A 183 2.76 8.95 -18.42
N PHE A 184 3.15 9.51 -17.27
CA PHE A 184 4.20 10.53 -17.23
C PHE A 184 5.53 10.01 -17.79
N ILE A 185 5.96 8.82 -17.36
CA ILE A 185 7.21 8.21 -17.82
C ILE A 185 7.18 8.01 -19.32
N THR A 186 6.12 7.42 -19.85
CA THR A 186 6.04 7.03 -21.27
C THR A 186 5.81 8.19 -22.23
N THR A 187 5.21 9.29 -21.76
CA THR A 187 4.88 10.46 -22.62
C THR A 187 5.86 11.62 -22.50
N GLN A 188 6.51 11.79 -21.34
CA GLN A 188 7.34 12.97 -21.07
C GLN A 188 8.85 12.68 -21.09
N LEU A 189 9.27 11.42 -20.95
CA LEU A 189 10.70 11.08 -20.90
C LEU A 189 11.24 10.59 -22.25
N PRO A 190 12.53 10.84 -22.55
CA PRO A 190 13.19 10.30 -23.73
C PRO A 190 13.17 8.77 -23.76
N VAL A 191 13.02 8.20 -24.96
CA VAL A 191 12.87 6.75 -25.20
C VAL A 191 13.92 5.87 -24.50
N GLY A 192 15.17 6.33 -24.42
CA GLY A 192 16.23 5.58 -23.71
C GLY A 192 16.06 5.55 -22.19
N LEU A 193 15.58 6.65 -21.59
CA LEU A 193 15.30 6.74 -20.16
C LEU A 193 14.05 5.93 -19.79
N VAL A 194 13.04 5.91 -20.67
CA VAL A 194 11.84 5.06 -20.50
C VAL A 194 12.26 3.59 -20.39
N GLY A 195 13.08 3.11 -21.33
CA GLY A 195 13.57 1.73 -21.29
C GLY A 195 14.36 1.41 -20.01
N LEU A 196 15.24 2.32 -19.58
CA LEU A 196 16.01 2.16 -18.35
C LEU A 196 15.12 2.10 -17.09
N LEU A 197 14.12 2.98 -17.01
CA LEU A 197 13.19 3.01 -15.87
C LEU A 197 12.31 1.77 -15.82
N ILE A 198 11.77 1.32 -16.96
CA ILE A 198 10.99 0.08 -17.03
C ILE A 198 11.86 -1.10 -16.56
N ALA A 199 13.11 -1.18 -17.03
CA ALA A 199 14.05 -2.22 -16.59
C ALA A 199 14.32 -2.17 -15.07
N ALA A 200 14.52 -0.97 -14.51
CA ALA A 200 14.73 -0.78 -13.07
C ALA A 200 13.50 -1.18 -12.24
N VAL A 201 12.30 -0.81 -12.69
CA VAL A 201 11.03 -1.18 -12.06
C VAL A 201 10.83 -2.70 -12.08
N LEU A 202 11.09 -3.34 -13.22
CA LEU A 202 11.02 -4.81 -13.34
C LEU A 202 12.05 -5.49 -12.43
N ALA A 203 13.29 -4.98 -12.38
CA ALA A 203 14.32 -5.51 -11.50
C ALA A 203 13.93 -5.40 -10.01
N ALA A 204 13.39 -4.25 -9.61
CA ALA A 204 12.88 -4.03 -8.25
C ALA A 204 11.71 -4.97 -7.92
N ALA A 205 10.74 -5.10 -8.83
CA ALA A 205 9.59 -6.00 -8.67
C ALA A 205 10.03 -7.46 -8.55
N MET A 206 10.94 -7.93 -9.43
CA MET A 206 11.48 -9.29 -9.38
C MET A 206 12.20 -9.59 -8.07
N SER A 207 12.98 -8.64 -7.55
CA SER A 207 13.68 -8.79 -6.27
C SER A 207 12.71 -9.00 -5.09
N SER A 208 11.64 -8.20 -5.03
CA SER A 208 10.62 -8.32 -3.98
C SER A 208 9.79 -9.60 -4.13
N ILE A 209 9.31 -9.92 -5.34
CA ILE A 209 8.51 -11.12 -5.61
C ILE A 209 9.31 -12.39 -5.30
N ALA A 210 10.60 -12.43 -5.67
CA ALA A 210 11.45 -13.59 -5.38
C ALA A 210 11.61 -13.82 -3.87
N ALA A 211 11.76 -12.75 -3.08
CA ALA A 211 11.86 -12.85 -1.63
C ALA A 211 10.58 -13.41 -0.99
N GLU A 212 9.41 -12.91 -1.41
CA GLU A 212 8.12 -13.38 -0.89
C GLU A 212 7.79 -14.81 -1.31
N LEU A 213 8.03 -15.18 -2.58
CA LEU A 213 7.82 -16.55 -3.06
C LEU A 213 8.77 -17.55 -2.37
N ASN A 214 10.00 -17.12 -2.06
CA ASN A 214 10.92 -17.92 -1.28
C ASN A 214 10.44 -18.09 0.17
N ALA A 215 9.94 -17.02 0.80
CA ALA A 215 9.41 -17.07 2.15
C ALA A 215 8.19 -18.02 2.24
N LEU A 216 7.22 -17.88 1.35
CA LEU A 216 6.03 -18.74 1.27
C LEU A 216 6.37 -20.22 1.01
N SER A 217 7.34 -20.47 0.12
CA SER A 217 7.82 -21.83 -0.15
C SER A 217 8.53 -22.42 1.07
N ALA A 218 9.41 -21.67 1.71
CA ALA A 218 10.16 -22.11 2.88
C ALA A 218 9.22 -22.45 4.05
N THR A 219 8.24 -21.60 4.36
CA THR A 219 7.27 -21.88 5.44
C THR A 219 6.40 -23.10 5.12
N SER A 220 5.90 -23.19 3.88
CA SER A 220 5.10 -24.35 3.43
C SER A 220 5.89 -25.66 3.52
N VAL A 221 7.16 -25.66 3.12
CA VAL A 221 7.99 -26.87 3.09
C VAL A 221 8.51 -27.23 4.49
N MET A 222 9.07 -26.27 5.22
CA MET A 222 9.74 -26.53 6.49
C MET A 222 8.74 -26.69 7.64
N ASP A 223 7.76 -25.80 7.73
CA ASP A 223 6.86 -25.74 8.89
C ASP A 223 5.69 -26.72 8.76
N PHE A 224 5.24 -26.99 7.53
CA PHE A 224 4.12 -27.91 7.27
C PHE A 224 4.58 -29.23 6.66
N TYR A 225 5.18 -29.23 5.46
CA TYR A 225 5.45 -30.47 4.72
C TYR A 225 6.42 -31.40 5.45
N ARG A 226 7.61 -30.90 5.79
CA ARG A 226 8.64 -31.64 6.53
C ARG A 226 8.11 -32.05 7.90
N ARG A 227 7.53 -31.12 8.66
CA ARG A 227 7.09 -31.39 10.03
C ARG A 227 5.94 -32.38 10.14
N ARG A 228 4.98 -32.40 9.20
CA ARG A 228 3.72 -33.15 9.32
C ARG A 228 3.59 -34.33 8.37
N PHE A 229 4.16 -34.25 7.17
CA PHE A 229 3.92 -35.26 6.12
C PHE A 229 5.11 -36.16 5.89
N LYS A 230 6.33 -35.61 5.84
CA LYS A 230 7.53 -36.40 5.55
C LYS A 230 8.76 -35.82 6.26
N PRO A 231 9.02 -36.18 7.53
CA PRO A 231 10.11 -35.61 8.36
C PRO A 231 11.53 -36.01 7.94
N ASP A 232 11.67 -37.24 7.43
CA ASP A 232 12.97 -37.87 7.16
C ASP A 232 13.23 -38.05 5.66
N ALA A 233 12.84 -37.04 4.84
CA ALA A 233 13.23 -37.01 3.44
C ALA A 233 14.65 -36.47 3.24
N THR A 234 15.24 -36.75 2.08
CA THR A 234 16.54 -36.20 1.69
C THR A 234 16.45 -34.72 1.33
N ASP A 235 17.56 -33.98 1.45
CA ASP A 235 17.62 -32.57 1.05
C ASP A 235 17.24 -32.35 -0.41
N ARG A 236 17.58 -33.29 -1.29
CA ARG A 236 17.18 -33.27 -2.70
C ARG A 236 15.65 -33.33 -2.86
N HIS A 237 14.97 -34.11 -2.01
CA HIS A 237 13.50 -34.16 -1.98
C HIS A 237 12.91 -32.84 -1.51
N TYR A 238 13.40 -32.26 -0.41
CA TYR A 238 12.91 -30.97 0.07
C TYR A 238 13.16 -29.84 -0.92
N LEU A 239 14.31 -29.83 -1.59
CA LEU A 239 14.59 -28.86 -2.66
C LEU A 239 13.60 -29.00 -3.82
N PHE A 240 13.27 -30.23 -4.22
CA PHE A 240 12.27 -30.46 -5.27
C PHE A 240 10.89 -29.97 -4.83
N VAL A 241 10.44 -30.33 -3.62
CA VAL A 241 9.14 -29.90 -3.09
C VAL A 241 9.09 -28.37 -2.94
N SER A 242 10.18 -27.74 -2.51
CA SER A 242 10.28 -26.28 -2.44
C SER A 242 10.14 -25.63 -3.82
N LYS A 243 10.76 -26.16 -4.87
CA LYS A 243 10.57 -25.66 -6.24
C LYS A 243 9.12 -25.78 -6.71
N VAL A 244 8.47 -26.91 -6.43
CA VAL A 244 7.04 -27.11 -6.74
C VAL A 244 6.17 -26.12 -5.97
N CYS A 245 6.45 -25.92 -4.69
CA CYS A 245 5.72 -24.97 -3.85
C CYS A 245 5.91 -23.52 -4.32
N THR A 246 7.12 -23.14 -4.71
CA THR A 246 7.40 -21.82 -5.31
C THR A 246 6.60 -21.62 -6.60
N ALA A 247 6.53 -22.63 -7.47
CA ALA A 247 5.71 -22.56 -8.69
C ALA A 247 4.21 -22.43 -8.38
N PHE A 248 3.71 -23.20 -7.41
CA PHE A 248 2.33 -23.09 -6.93
C PHE A 248 2.00 -21.68 -6.43
N TRP A 249 2.82 -21.12 -5.54
CA TRP A 249 2.63 -19.77 -5.02
C TRP A 249 2.76 -18.70 -6.11
N GLY A 250 3.63 -18.90 -7.10
CA GLY A 250 3.73 -18.01 -8.26
C GLY A 250 2.45 -17.99 -9.11
N VAL A 251 1.86 -19.15 -9.37
CA VAL A 251 0.57 -19.25 -10.09
C VAL A 251 -0.55 -18.63 -9.26
N PHE A 252 -0.61 -18.93 -7.96
CA PHE A 252 -1.59 -18.36 -7.04
C PHE A 252 -1.50 -16.83 -6.99
N ALA A 253 -0.30 -16.29 -6.78
CA ALA A 253 -0.05 -14.85 -6.75
C ALA A 253 -0.41 -14.18 -8.08
N THR A 254 -0.13 -14.83 -9.22
CA THR A 254 -0.53 -14.33 -10.54
C THR A 254 -2.06 -14.26 -10.67
N GLY A 255 -2.77 -15.31 -10.25
CA GLY A 255 -4.23 -15.32 -10.25
C GLY A 255 -4.82 -14.23 -9.34
N PHE A 256 -4.27 -14.06 -8.14
CA PHE A 256 -4.68 -12.99 -7.24
C PHE A 256 -4.38 -11.59 -7.80
N ALA A 257 -3.23 -11.40 -8.45
CA ALA A 257 -2.86 -10.12 -9.06
C ALA A 257 -3.85 -9.69 -10.15
N LEU A 258 -4.35 -10.62 -10.95
CA LEU A 258 -5.38 -10.34 -11.97
C LEU A 258 -6.70 -9.86 -11.35
N TYR A 259 -7.05 -10.36 -10.16
CA TYR A 259 -8.22 -9.89 -9.40
C TYR A 259 -7.95 -8.55 -8.70
N ALA A 260 -6.80 -8.41 -8.04
CA ALA A 260 -6.46 -7.27 -7.20
C ALA A 260 -6.24 -5.96 -8.00
N ALA A 261 -5.94 -6.06 -9.29
CA ALA A 261 -5.73 -4.91 -10.18
C ALA A 261 -6.93 -3.92 -10.21
N ASN A 262 -8.13 -4.38 -9.86
CA ASN A 262 -9.37 -3.58 -9.89
C ASN A 262 -9.83 -3.09 -8.51
N LEU A 263 -9.04 -3.29 -7.44
CA LEU A 263 -9.43 -2.94 -6.07
C LEU A 263 -9.13 -1.48 -5.68
N GLY A 264 -8.92 -0.60 -6.65
CA GLY A 264 -8.62 0.81 -6.42
C GLY A 264 -7.13 1.12 -6.23
N SER A 265 -6.81 1.92 -5.22
CA SER A 265 -5.42 2.29 -4.88
C SER A 265 -4.67 1.05 -4.37
N LEU A 266 -3.75 0.49 -5.17
CA LEU A 266 -3.06 -0.76 -4.83
C LEU A 266 -2.28 -0.66 -3.50
N ILE A 267 -1.75 0.53 -3.18
CA ILE A 267 -1.03 0.76 -1.93
C ILE A 267 -1.96 0.69 -0.71
N GLU A 268 -3.19 1.18 -0.82
CA GLU A 268 -4.18 1.09 0.26
C GLU A 268 -4.68 -0.33 0.42
N VAL A 269 -4.95 -1.04 -0.67
CA VAL A 269 -5.38 -2.44 -0.66
C VAL A 269 -4.36 -3.32 0.05
N VAL A 270 -3.08 -3.20 -0.32
CA VAL A 270 -1.99 -3.97 0.29
C VAL A 270 -1.87 -3.67 1.78
N ASN A 271 -1.96 -2.40 2.18
CA ASN A 271 -1.87 -2.04 3.59
C ASN A 271 -3.10 -2.48 4.39
N ARG A 272 -4.30 -2.37 3.82
CA ARG A 272 -5.54 -2.83 4.47
C ARG A 272 -5.49 -4.34 4.71
N VAL A 273 -5.16 -5.12 3.67
CA VAL A 273 -5.02 -6.58 3.80
C VAL A 273 -3.90 -6.93 4.78
N GLY A 274 -2.74 -6.26 4.70
CA GLY A 274 -1.64 -6.47 5.63
C GLY A 274 -2.02 -6.22 7.09
N SER A 275 -2.78 -5.16 7.36
CA SER A 275 -3.18 -4.77 8.71
C SER A 275 -4.05 -5.81 9.44
N TYR A 276 -4.72 -6.72 8.72
CA TYR A 276 -5.42 -7.87 9.33
C TYR A 276 -4.48 -8.84 10.03
N PHE A 277 -3.31 -9.05 9.42
CA PHE A 277 -2.39 -10.11 9.81
C PHE A 277 -1.24 -9.59 10.68
N TYR A 278 -0.62 -8.47 10.32
CA TYR A 278 0.60 -8.00 10.99
C TYR A 278 0.40 -7.67 12.46
N GLY A 279 -0.70 -6.99 12.81
CA GLY A 279 -1.03 -6.70 14.21
C GLY A 279 -1.20 -7.96 15.05
N SER A 280 -2.02 -8.88 14.57
CA SER A 280 -2.31 -10.13 15.27
C SER A 280 -1.07 -11.01 15.41
N LEU A 281 -0.24 -11.10 14.36
CA LEU A 281 1.04 -11.81 14.41
C LEU A 281 2.01 -11.18 15.42
N LEU A 282 2.14 -9.85 15.41
CA LEU A 282 2.93 -9.11 16.39
C LEU A 282 2.47 -9.42 17.82
N GLY A 283 1.15 -9.47 18.05
CA GLY A 283 0.57 -9.81 19.35
C GLY A 283 1.01 -11.18 19.87
N VAL A 284 1.16 -12.18 18.99
CA VAL A 284 1.69 -13.51 19.36
C VAL A 284 3.14 -13.42 19.83
N PHE A 285 3.98 -12.68 19.11
CA PHE A 285 5.39 -12.49 19.49
C PHE A 285 5.52 -11.70 20.79
N VAL A 286 4.71 -10.65 20.98
CA VAL A 286 4.66 -9.88 22.23
C VAL A 286 4.25 -10.79 23.39
N LEU A 287 3.21 -11.60 23.21
CA LEU A 287 2.79 -12.58 24.21
C LEU A 287 3.92 -13.56 24.56
N ALA A 288 4.60 -14.11 23.55
CA ALA A 288 5.69 -15.07 23.74
C ALA A 288 6.92 -14.47 24.46
N ILE A 289 7.24 -13.19 24.21
CA ILE A 289 8.42 -12.51 24.79
C ILE A 289 8.10 -11.91 26.17
N ALA A 290 6.96 -11.24 26.31
CA ALA A 290 6.64 -10.43 27.48
C ALA A 290 5.94 -11.20 28.59
N VAL A 291 5.34 -12.37 28.30
CA VAL A 291 4.54 -13.13 29.25
C VAL A 291 5.17 -14.49 29.52
N PRO A 292 5.87 -14.67 30.66
CA PRO A 292 6.58 -15.93 30.97
C PRO A 292 5.67 -17.16 31.06
N ARG A 293 4.37 -16.96 31.32
CA ARG A 293 3.37 -18.04 31.42
C ARG A 293 2.64 -18.29 30.10
N ALA A 294 3.01 -17.62 29.01
CA ALA A 294 2.36 -17.81 27.72
C ALA A 294 2.43 -19.29 27.29
N THR A 295 1.31 -19.82 26.82
CA THR A 295 1.20 -21.21 26.33
C THR A 295 0.98 -21.24 24.82
N ALA A 296 1.36 -22.34 24.16
CA ALA A 296 1.13 -22.52 22.72
C ALA A 296 -0.37 -22.43 22.36
N ASN A 297 -1.25 -22.98 23.21
CA ASN A 297 -2.70 -22.89 23.03
C ASN A 297 -3.21 -21.47 23.21
N GLY A 298 -2.71 -20.73 24.22
CA GLY A 298 -3.06 -19.33 24.42
C GLY A 298 -2.62 -18.46 23.26
N ALA A 299 -1.41 -18.66 22.72
CA ALA A 299 -0.94 -17.97 21.52
C ALA A 299 -1.80 -18.29 20.28
N PHE A 300 -2.11 -19.56 20.04
CA PHE A 300 -2.91 -19.99 18.88
C PHE A 300 -4.33 -19.44 18.91
N TRP A 301 -5.04 -19.61 20.02
CA TRP A 301 -6.41 -19.10 20.17
C TRP A 301 -6.44 -17.57 20.30
N GLY A 302 -5.42 -16.98 20.91
CA GLY A 302 -5.21 -15.54 20.93
C GLY A 302 -5.14 -14.98 19.51
N LEU A 303 -4.33 -15.58 18.63
CA LEU A 303 -4.20 -15.19 17.22
C LEU A 303 -5.55 -15.22 16.50
N LEU A 304 -6.29 -16.33 16.60
CA LEU A 304 -7.60 -16.48 15.96
C LEU A 304 -8.61 -15.46 16.49
N ALA A 305 -8.63 -15.23 17.80
CA ALA A 305 -9.51 -14.24 18.41
C ALA A 305 -9.13 -12.81 17.98
N GLY A 306 -7.83 -12.48 17.92
CA GLY A 306 -7.37 -11.16 17.45
C GLY A 306 -7.78 -10.89 16.01
N MET A 307 -7.61 -11.86 15.11
CA MET A 307 -8.08 -11.75 13.73
C MET A 307 -9.61 -11.61 13.65
N ALA A 308 -10.36 -12.35 14.46
CA ALA A 308 -11.81 -12.23 14.52
C ALA A 308 -12.26 -10.85 15.05
N VAL A 309 -11.57 -10.29 16.05
CA VAL A 309 -11.83 -8.95 16.57
C VAL A 309 -11.56 -7.89 15.50
N VAL A 310 -10.47 -8.00 14.75
CA VAL A 310 -10.19 -7.09 13.63
C VAL A 310 -11.29 -7.17 12.57
N GLY A 311 -11.71 -8.39 12.18
CA GLY A 311 -12.82 -8.56 11.24
C GLY A 311 -14.14 -7.99 11.75
N LEU A 312 -14.43 -8.13 13.06
CA LEU A 312 -15.60 -7.52 13.68
C LEU A 312 -15.52 -5.99 13.65
N VAL A 313 -14.35 -5.42 13.97
CA VAL A 313 -14.11 -3.97 13.94
C VAL A 313 -14.31 -3.43 12.53
N GLU A 314 -13.77 -4.08 11.50
CA GLU A 314 -14.04 -3.67 10.11
C GLU A 314 -15.52 -3.76 9.75
N ALA A 315 -16.22 -4.81 10.19
CA ALA A 315 -17.62 -5.03 9.83
C ALA A 315 -18.60 -4.08 10.56
N THR A 316 -18.22 -3.53 11.72
CA THR A 316 -19.13 -2.81 12.62
C THR A 316 -18.73 -1.38 12.94
N SER A 317 -17.53 -0.96 12.56
CA SER A 317 -17.01 0.37 12.85
C SER A 317 -16.38 1.01 11.62
N GLU A 318 -16.30 2.34 11.65
CA GLU A 318 -15.65 3.14 10.60
C GLU A 318 -14.15 3.35 10.90
N ILE A 319 -13.56 2.55 11.79
CA ILE A 319 -12.16 2.68 12.18
C ILE A 319 -11.27 2.39 10.97
N SER A 320 -10.30 3.27 10.72
CA SER A 320 -9.34 3.13 9.64
C SER A 320 -8.46 1.87 9.80
N PHE A 321 -8.11 1.25 8.67
CA PHE A 321 -7.35 0.01 8.61
C PHE A 321 -5.97 0.08 9.27
N ILE A 322 -5.38 1.27 9.43
CA ILE A 322 -4.08 1.44 10.09
C ILE A 322 -4.17 1.01 11.56
N TRP A 323 -5.30 1.27 12.22
CA TRP A 323 -5.54 0.93 13.62
C TRP A 323 -5.79 -0.56 13.85
N TYR A 324 -6.13 -1.34 12.82
CA TYR A 324 -6.32 -2.78 12.93
C TYR A 324 -5.06 -3.48 13.44
N ASN A 325 -3.87 -2.93 13.15
CA ASN A 325 -2.61 -3.44 13.68
C ASN A 325 -2.55 -3.37 15.22
N VAL A 326 -3.01 -2.26 15.79
CA VAL A 326 -3.04 -2.03 17.24
C VAL A 326 -4.12 -2.91 17.87
N VAL A 327 -5.33 -2.88 17.30
CA VAL A 327 -6.47 -3.68 17.77
C VAL A 327 -6.12 -5.16 17.78
N GLY A 328 -5.60 -5.68 16.67
CA GLY A 328 -5.19 -7.08 16.54
C GLY A 328 -4.13 -7.46 17.57
N ALA A 329 -3.06 -6.67 17.69
CA ALA A 329 -1.99 -6.96 18.65
C ALA A 329 -2.51 -7.01 20.10
N LEU A 330 -3.31 -6.01 20.51
CA LEU A 330 -3.87 -5.95 21.85
C LEU A 330 -4.86 -7.08 22.12
N ALA A 331 -5.72 -7.41 21.14
CA ALA A 331 -6.68 -8.50 21.27
C ALA A 331 -5.99 -9.86 21.43
N VAL A 332 -4.95 -10.13 20.65
CA VAL A 332 -4.15 -11.35 20.79
C VAL A 332 -3.48 -11.43 22.16
N VAL A 333 -2.85 -10.35 22.61
CA VAL A 333 -2.20 -10.33 23.93
C VAL A 333 -3.23 -10.53 25.04
N ALA A 334 -4.38 -9.85 25.00
CA ALA A 334 -5.41 -9.96 26.03
C ALA A 334 -6.00 -11.38 26.10
N VAL A 335 -6.47 -11.92 24.97
CA VAL A 335 -7.08 -13.26 24.92
C VAL A 335 -6.04 -14.33 25.21
N GLY A 336 -4.85 -14.21 24.62
CA GLY A 336 -3.77 -15.18 24.81
C GLY A 336 -3.24 -15.20 26.24
N LEU A 337 -3.20 -14.05 26.92
CA LEU A 337 -2.88 -13.96 28.34
C LEU A 337 -3.92 -14.71 29.18
N ILE A 338 -5.21 -14.38 28.99
CA ILE A 338 -6.32 -15.01 29.74
C ILE A 338 -6.27 -16.53 29.56
N LEU A 339 -6.19 -17.02 28.33
CA LEU A 339 -6.15 -18.45 28.04
C LEU A 339 -4.89 -19.11 28.59
N SER A 340 -3.74 -18.44 28.55
CA SER A 340 -2.50 -18.98 29.10
C SER A 340 -2.53 -19.12 30.63
N PHE A 341 -3.30 -18.30 31.34
CA PHE A 341 -3.52 -18.46 32.78
C PHE A 341 -4.57 -19.53 33.12
N LEU A 342 -5.55 -19.75 32.23
CA LEU A 342 -6.60 -20.76 32.42
C LEU A 342 -6.14 -22.17 32.04
N THR A 343 -5.14 -22.30 31.18
CA THR A 343 -4.61 -23.59 30.74
C THR A 343 -3.38 -23.97 31.58
N PRO A 344 -3.30 -25.17 32.17
CA PRO A 344 -2.11 -25.60 32.91
C PRO A 344 -0.87 -25.56 32.01
N SER A 345 0.25 -25.06 32.53
CA SER A 345 1.52 -25.04 31.81
C SER A 345 1.98 -26.48 31.54
N SER A 346 2.06 -26.87 30.28
CA SER A 346 2.55 -28.20 29.85
C SER A 346 4.05 -28.44 30.11
N VAL A 347 4.71 -27.53 30.84
CA VAL A 347 6.15 -27.57 31.14
C VAL A 347 6.47 -28.51 32.31
N GLU A 348 5.47 -29.00 33.05
CA GLU A 348 5.67 -29.98 34.14
C GLU A 348 5.44 -31.45 33.73
N ALA A 349 5.25 -31.76 32.43
CA ALA A 349 4.90 -33.11 31.96
C ALA A 349 5.88 -33.71 30.92
N SER A 350 7.17 -33.39 30.98
CA SER A 350 8.22 -34.06 30.20
C SER A 350 9.36 -34.57 31.06
#